data_AF-A0A0C2C317-F1
#
_entry.id   AF-A0A0C2C317-F1
#
_cell.length_a   1.000
_cell.length_b   1.000
_cell.length_c   1.000
_cell.angle_alpha   90.00
_cell.angle_beta   90.00
_cell.angle_gamma   90.00
#
_symmetry.space_group_name_H-M   'P 1'
#
loop_
_entity.id
_entity.type
_entity.pdbx_description
1 polymer ?
#
loop_
_entity_poly.entity_id
_entity_poly.type
_entity_poly.pdbx_seq_one_letter_code
_entity_poly.pdbx_strand_id
1 'polypeptide(L)'
;MLEIRPFMVALLGLEEVDVVRARENCSENPSSYYVVFVQEALKKDIFLPASAKLFRYMKKFLDDNNSGYLVGDSLTWADLYLAEHVAVYGQWFPEMLEGFPEIKSHTEKVRSNPALRKWIETRPETKF
;
A
#
# COMPACT_ATOMS: atom_id res chain seq x y z
N MET A 1 -12.43 -13.36 -29.51
CA MET A 1 -12.21 -12.00 -28.97
C MET A 1 -13.25 -11.80 -27.88
N LEU A 2 -12.85 -11.73 -26.61
CA LEU A 2 -13.79 -11.48 -25.52
C LEU A 2 -14.20 -10.01 -25.57
N GLU A 3 -15.45 -9.75 -25.94
CA GLU A 3 -16.00 -8.40 -25.91
C GLU A 3 -16.24 -7.99 -24.46
N ILE A 4 -15.54 -6.94 -24.02
CA ILE A 4 -15.84 -6.27 -22.76
C ILE A 4 -17.24 -5.67 -22.90
N ARG A 5 -18.20 -6.22 -22.14
CA ARG A 5 -19.60 -5.83 -22.27
C ARG A 5 -19.79 -4.38 -21.82
N PRO A 6 -20.65 -3.58 -22.49
CA PRO A 6 -20.84 -2.16 -22.17
C PRO A 6 -21.18 -1.88 -20.70
N PHE A 7 -21.89 -2.80 -20.03
CA PHE A 7 -22.22 -2.65 -18.61
C PHE A 7 -20.97 -2.69 -17.71
N MET A 8 -19.92 -3.43 -18.09
CA MET A 8 -18.66 -3.47 -17.35
C MET A 8 -17.89 -2.16 -17.51
N VAL A 9 -17.90 -1.58 -18.71
CA VAL A 9 -17.31 -0.26 -18.98
C VAL A 9 -17.96 0.81 -18.10
N ALA A 10 -19.29 0.78 -18.02
CA ALA A 10 -20.06 1.70 -17.18
C ALA A 10 -19.89 1.45 -15.67
N LEU A 11 -19.89 0.19 -15.22
CA LEU A 11 -19.74 -0.19 -13.81
C LEU A 11 -18.36 0.20 -13.26
N LEU A 12 -17.34 0.06 -14.10
CA LEU A 12 -15.94 0.23 -13.72
C LEU A 12 -15.36 1.59 -14.14
N GLY A 13 -16.15 2.44 -14.81
CA GLY A 13 -15.72 3.77 -15.27
C GLY A 13 -14.58 3.74 -16.28
N LEU A 14 -14.52 2.69 -17.11
CA LEU A 14 -13.44 2.46 -18.08
C LEU A 14 -13.49 3.47 -19.23
N GLU A 15 -12.36 4.05 -19.61
CA GLU A 15 -12.23 4.84 -20.83
C GLU A 15 -11.86 3.96 -22.03
N GLU A 16 -12.04 4.48 -23.25
CA GLU A 16 -11.76 3.73 -24.49
C GLU A 16 -10.29 3.28 -24.59
N VAL A 17 -9.37 4.07 -24.01
CA VAL A 17 -7.94 3.73 -23.89
C VAL A 17 -7.69 2.51 -23.00
N ASP A 18 -8.49 2.34 -21.93
CA ASP A 18 -8.38 1.20 -21.03
C ASP A 18 -8.89 -0.07 -21.72
N VAL A 19 -9.94 0.05 -22.53
CA VAL A 19 -10.49 -1.05 -23.34
C VAL A 19 -9.52 -1.49 -24.45
N VAL A 20 -8.78 -0.56 -25.05
CA VAL A 20 -7.74 -0.87 -26.06
C VAL A 20 -6.57 -1.59 -25.41
N ARG A 21 -6.05 -1.06 -24.30
CA ARG A 21 -4.99 -1.71 -23.50
C ARG A 21 -5.42 -3.10 -23.02
N ALA A 22 -6.72 -3.31 -22.80
CA ALA A 22 -7.28 -4.60 -22.45
C ALA A 22 -7.21 -5.66 -23.53
N ARG A 23 -7.46 -5.25 -24.76
CA ARG A 23 -7.45 -6.14 -25.90
C ARG A 23 -6.03 -6.61 -26.23
N GLU A 24 -5.04 -5.76 -26.02
CA GLU A 24 -3.62 -6.07 -26.27
C GLU A 24 -3.06 -7.10 -25.27
N ASN A 25 -3.44 -7.00 -23.98
CA ASN A 25 -2.97 -7.90 -22.91
C ASN A 25 -3.86 -9.15 -22.69
N CYS A 26 -4.99 -9.27 -23.40
CA CYS A 26 -5.96 -10.37 -23.24
C CYS A 26 -5.52 -11.71 -23.86
N SER A 27 -4.40 -11.75 -24.59
CA SER A 27 -3.93 -12.98 -25.25
C SER A 27 -3.48 -14.07 -24.28
N GLU A 28 -3.15 -13.73 -23.03
CA GLU A 28 -2.51 -14.68 -22.09
C GLU A 28 -3.44 -15.27 -21.03
N ASN A 29 -4.41 -14.54 -20.47
CA ASN A 29 -5.47 -15.09 -19.60
C ASN A 29 -6.62 -14.08 -19.33
N PRO A 30 -7.86 -14.34 -19.77
CA PRO A 30 -8.94 -13.34 -19.68
C PRO A 30 -9.45 -13.00 -18.27
N SER A 31 -9.28 -13.90 -17.29
CA SER A 31 -9.66 -13.62 -15.90
C SER A 31 -8.68 -12.68 -15.20
N SER A 32 -7.43 -12.65 -15.65
CA SER A 32 -6.38 -11.77 -15.12
C SER A 32 -6.70 -10.30 -15.34
N TYR A 33 -7.32 -9.97 -16.49
CA TYR A 33 -7.56 -8.58 -16.89
C TYR A 33 -8.57 -7.85 -15.98
N TYR A 34 -9.68 -8.52 -15.64
CA TYR A 34 -10.67 -7.97 -14.72
C TYR A 34 -10.09 -7.75 -13.31
N VAL A 35 -9.21 -8.65 -12.86
CA VAL A 35 -8.58 -8.54 -11.53
C VAL A 35 -7.63 -7.35 -11.48
N VAL A 36 -6.79 -7.16 -12.51
CA VAL A 36 -5.86 -6.03 -12.57
C VAL A 36 -6.60 -4.69 -12.61
N PHE A 37 -7.65 -4.57 -13.43
CA PHE A 37 -8.40 -3.32 -13.51
C PHE A 37 -9.13 -2.99 -12.20
N VAL A 38 -9.82 -3.98 -11.61
CA VAL A 38 -10.51 -3.81 -10.33
C VAL A 38 -9.51 -3.47 -9.22
N GLN A 39 -8.31 -4.05 -9.23
CA GLN A 39 -7.25 -3.72 -8.27
C GLN A 39 -6.79 -2.27 -8.41
N GLU A 40 -6.55 -1.78 -9.62
CA GLU A 40 -6.14 -0.38 -9.86
C GLU A 40 -7.25 0.61 -9.44
N ALA A 41 -8.51 0.32 -9.76
CA ALA A 41 -9.64 1.15 -9.32
C ALA A 41 -9.75 1.18 -7.78
N LEU A 42 -9.70 0.03 -7.12
CA LEU A 42 -9.75 -0.06 -5.64
C LEU A 42 -8.54 0.62 -4.99
N LYS A 43 -7.36 0.49 -5.60
CA LYS A 43 -6.13 1.15 -5.15
C LYS A 43 -6.31 2.67 -5.16
N LYS A 44 -6.74 3.22 -6.30
CA LYS A 44 -6.90 4.66 -6.51
C LYS A 44 -8.05 5.25 -5.67
N ASP A 45 -9.20 4.60 -5.67
CA ASP A 45 -10.44 5.20 -5.13
C ASP A 45 -10.62 4.93 -3.64
N ILE A 46 -10.04 3.86 -3.10
CA ILE A 46 -10.23 3.44 -1.71
C ILE A 46 -8.90 3.43 -0.95
N PHE A 47 -7.92 2.67 -1.42
CA PHE A 47 -6.71 2.40 -0.64
C PHE A 47 -5.83 3.64 -0.45
N LEU A 48 -5.45 4.33 -1.52
CA LEU A 48 -4.57 5.51 -1.42
C LEU A 48 -5.21 6.64 -0.58
N PRO A 49 -6.51 6.99 -0.75
CA PRO A 49 -7.17 7.97 0.11
C PRO A 49 -7.22 7.55 1.59
N ALA A 50 -7.48 6.26 1.87
CA ALA A 50 -7.52 5.73 3.24
C ALA A 50 -6.13 5.74 3.88
N SER A 51 -5.10 5.29 3.15
CA SER A 51 -3.69 5.31 3.58
C SER A 51 -3.23 6.74 3.87
N ALA A 52 -3.50 7.69 2.97
CA ALA A 52 -3.18 9.09 3.19
C ALA A 52 -3.91 9.68 4.43
N LYS A 53 -5.16 9.27 4.67
CA LYS A 53 -5.90 9.67 5.88
C LYS A 53 -5.25 9.12 7.16
N LEU A 54 -4.89 7.83 7.17
CA LEU A 54 -4.18 7.22 8.28
C LEU A 54 -2.84 7.92 8.55
N PHE A 55 -2.04 8.14 7.50
CA PHE A 55 -0.72 8.74 7.61
C PHE A 55 -0.76 10.20 8.03
N ARG A 56 -1.81 10.96 7.69
CA ARG A 56 -2.02 12.30 8.26
C ARG A 56 -2.18 12.27 9.80
N TYR A 57 -2.89 11.27 10.34
CA TYR A 57 -2.99 11.12 11.79
C TYR A 57 -1.66 10.68 12.41
N MET A 58 -1.01 9.67 11.84
CA MET A 58 0.27 9.17 12.35
C MET A 58 1.36 10.24 12.30
N LYS A 59 1.42 11.02 11.21
CA LYS A 59 2.33 12.15 11.06
C LYS A 59 2.12 13.17 12.19
N LYS A 60 0.87 13.49 12.54
CA LYS A 60 0.60 14.40 13.66
C LYS A 60 1.23 13.91 14.97
N PHE A 61 1.09 12.62 15.28
CA PHE A 61 1.72 12.03 16.47
C PHE A 61 3.26 12.11 16.42
N LEU A 62 3.86 11.93 15.24
CA LEU A 62 5.30 12.04 15.06
C LEU A 62 5.79 13.50 15.13
N ASP A 63 5.05 14.44 14.55
CA ASP A 63 5.36 15.88 14.60
C ASP A 63 5.28 16.42 16.04
N ASP A 64 4.30 15.92 16.82
CA ASP A 64 4.11 16.28 18.23
C ASP A 64 5.13 15.59 19.16
N ASN A 65 5.96 14.67 18.65
CA ASN A 65 6.89 13.86 19.43
C ASN A 65 8.33 13.83 18.88
N ASN A 66 9.23 14.49 19.59
CA ASN A 66 10.65 14.59 19.20
C ASN A 66 11.46 13.28 19.33
N SER A 67 10.90 12.21 19.92
CA SER A 67 11.62 10.94 20.05
C SER A 67 11.71 10.15 18.74
N GLY A 68 10.83 10.45 17.77
CA GLY A 68 10.65 9.65 16.56
C GLY A 68 9.89 8.34 16.76
N TYR A 69 9.24 8.15 17.90
CA TYR A 69 8.21 7.13 18.12
C TYR A 69 6.82 7.79 18.10
N LEU A 70 5.76 7.01 17.92
CA LEU A 70 4.40 7.54 17.87
C LEU A 70 3.96 8.15 19.21
N VAL A 71 4.35 7.54 20.34
CA VAL A 71 3.98 8.03 21.68
C VAL A 71 5.14 7.82 22.65
N GLY A 72 5.48 8.85 23.42
CA GLY A 72 6.52 8.79 24.43
C GLY A 72 7.93 8.72 23.84
N ASP A 73 8.89 8.26 24.64
CA ASP A 73 10.31 8.26 24.31
C ASP A 73 10.86 6.87 23.93
N SER A 74 10.02 5.85 23.91
CA SER A 74 10.43 4.46 23.72
C SER A 74 9.49 3.69 22.78
N LEU A 75 9.99 2.56 22.28
CA LEU A 75 9.25 1.72 21.33
C LEU A 75 8.00 1.14 21.97
N THR A 76 6.85 1.33 21.31
CA THR A 76 5.57 0.71 21.68
C THR A 76 5.09 -0.25 20.60
N TRP A 77 4.07 -1.05 20.92
CA TRP A 77 3.47 -1.96 19.94
C TRP A 77 2.78 -1.21 18.77
N ALA A 78 2.36 0.04 18.98
CA ALA A 78 1.80 0.88 17.91
C ALA A 78 2.85 1.18 16.83
N ASP A 79 4.10 1.41 17.24
CA ASP A 79 5.22 1.61 16.32
C ASP A 79 5.49 0.37 15.47
N LEU A 80 5.43 -0.82 16.09
CA LEU A 80 5.58 -2.10 15.39
C LEU A 80 4.47 -2.31 14.35
N TYR A 81 3.23 -1.99 14.70
CA TYR A 81 2.09 -2.14 13.78
C TYR A 81 2.24 -1.24 12.55
N LEU A 82 2.55 0.05 12.75
CA LEU A 82 2.74 0.98 11.65
C LEU A 82 3.93 0.58 10.77
N ALA A 83 5.06 0.21 11.39
CA ALA A 83 6.26 -0.17 10.66
C ALA A 83 6.10 -1.48 9.85
N GLU A 84 5.34 -2.45 10.34
CA GLU A 84 5.04 -3.67 9.57
C GLU A 84 4.01 -3.38 8.47
N HIS A 85 2.97 -2.60 8.75
CA HIS A 85 1.98 -2.19 7.76
C HIS A 85 2.66 -1.50 6.56
N VAL A 86 3.55 -0.54 6.83
CA VAL A 86 4.32 0.15 5.79
C VAL A 86 5.25 -0.81 5.04
N ALA A 87 5.90 -1.75 5.72
CA ALA A 87 6.81 -2.69 5.09
C ALA A 87 6.09 -3.67 4.15
N VAL A 88 4.90 -4.15 4.52
CA VAL A 88 4.11 -5.07 3.68
C VAL A 88 3.48 -4.33 2.50
N TYR A 89 2.72 -3.27 2.77
CA TYR A 89 1.99 -2.59 1.70
C TYR A 89 2.87 -1.68 0.84
N GLY A 90 3.97 -1.14 1.38
CA GLY A 90 4.92 -0.34 0.61
C GLY A 90 5.64 -1.10 -0.49
N GLN A 91 5.71 -2.44 -0.41
CA GLN A 91 6.22 -3.28 -1.50
C GLN A 91 5.25 -3.31 -2.69
N TRP A 92 3.95 -3.25 -2.44
CA TRP A 92 2.92 -3.39 -3.48
C TRP A 92 2.43 -2.02 -3.96
N PHE A 93 2.42 -1.03 -3.07
CA PHE A 93 1.89 0.31 -3.28
C PHE A 93 2.89 1.38 -2.79
N PRO A 94 4.06 1.52 -3.44
CA PRO A 94 5.08 2.48 -3.00
C PRO A 94 4.57 3.93 -2.94
N GLU A 95 3.60 4.25 -3.80
CA GLU A 95 2.90 5.54 -3.89
C GLU A 95 2.25 5.96 -2.55
N MET A 96 1.91 5.01 -1.67
CA MET A 96 1.27 5.33 -0.39
C MET A 96 2.17 6.17 0.53
N LEU A 97 3.48 6.13 0.33
CA LEU A 97 4.47 6.89 1.09
C LEU A 97 4.80 8.24 0.45
N GLU A 98 4.29 8.54 -0.74
CA GLU A 98 4.47 9.83 -1.39
C GLU A 98 3.86 10.94 -0.52
N GLY A 99 4.66 11.94 -0.18
CA GLY A 99 4.25 13.04 0.70
C GLY A 99 4.29 12.72 2.20
N PHE A 100 4.77 11.53 2.61
CA PHE A 100 4.90 11.14 4.02
C PHE A 100 6.32 10.62 4.38
N PRO A 101 7.39 11.42 4.18
CA PRO A 101 8.76 11.01 4.49
C PRO A 101 8.98 10.67 5.98
N GLU A 102 8.20 11.26 6.89
CA GLU A 102 8.27 11.00 8.33
C GLU A 102 7.84 9.57 8.67
N ILE A 103 6.82 9.06 7.97
CA ILE A 103 6.34 7.68 8.15
C ILE A 103 7.39 6.67 7.68
N LYS A 104 8.08 6.98 6.57
CA LYS A 104 9.21 6.19 6.09
C LYS A 104 10.35 6.17 7.11
N SER A 105 10.74 7.34 7.63
CA SER A 105 11.81 7.46 8.62
C SER A 105 11.47 6.73 9.93
N HIS A 106 10.23 6.84 10.41
CA HIS A 106 9.73 6.08 11.56
C HIS A 106 9.87 4.56 11.32
N THR A 107 9.43 4.07 10.16
CA THR A 107 9.50 2.65 9.81
C THR A 107 10.94 2.14 9.80
N GLU A 108 11.87 2.90 9.21
CA GLU A 108 13.30 2.56 9.19
C GLU A 108 13.88 2.52 10.61
N LYS A 109 13.55 3.50 11.45
CA LYS A 109 13.98 3.55 12.87
C LYS A 109 13.47 2.36 13.68
N VAL A 110 12.21 1.98 13.51
CA VAL A 110 11.62 0.84 14.22
C VAL A 110 12.29 -0.45 13.77
N ARG A 111 12.45 -0.65 12.46
CA ARG A 111 13.06 -1.86 11.88
C ARG A 111 14.57 -1.94 12.09
N SER A 112 15.24 -0.85 12.46
CA SER A 112 16.66 -0.87 12.85
C SER A 112 16.91 -1.48 14.24
N ASN A 113 15.85 -1.75 15.03
CA ASN A 113 15.99 -2.46 16.30
C ASN A 113 16.66 -3.83 16.10
N PRO A 114 17.76 -4.15 16.80
CA PRO A 114 18.52 -5.38 16.55
C PRO A 114 17.71 -6.67 16.75
N ALA A 115 16.84 -6.71 17.76
CA ALA A 115 16.01 -7.88 18.04
C ALA A 115 14.92 -8.05 16.97
N LEU A 116 14.28 -6.95 16.55
CA LEU A 116 13.28 -6.97 15.49
C LEU A 116 13.89 -7.34 14.14
N ARG A 117 15.06 -6.79 13.81
CA ARG A 117 15.80 -7.13 12.59
C ARG A 117 16.15 -8.61 12.55
N LYS A 118 16.67 -9.17 13.65
CA LYS A 118 16.95 -10.60 13.75
C LYS A 118 15.69 -11.44 13.53
N TRP A 119 14.54 -11.00 14.05
CA TRP A 119 13.26 -11.68 13.81
C TRP A 119 12.84 -11.60 12.33
N ILE A 120 12.93 -10.44 11.70
CA ILE A 120 12.58 -10.25 10.28
C ILE A 120 13.45 -11.14 9.37
N GLU A 121 14.73 -11.32 9.70
CA GLU A 121 15.66 -12.17 8.95
C GLU A 121 15.41 -13.68 9.16
N THR A 122 14.77 -14.08 10.26
CA THR A 122 14.59 -15.49 10.65
C THR A 122 13.16 -15.99 10.53
N ARG A 123 12.18 -15.10 10.41
CA ARG A 123 10.76 -15.45 10.27
C ARG A 123 10.50 -16.17 8.95
N PRO A 124 9.51 -17.08 8.88
CA PRO A 124 9.10 -17.69 7.62
C PRO A 124 8.66 -16.65 6.60
N GLU A 125 9.14 -16.77 5.36
CA GLU A 125 8.66 -15.95 4.25
C GLU A 125 7.24 -16.36 3.87
N THR A 126 6.34 -15.39 3.91
CA THR A 126 4.92 -15.54 3.57
C THR A 126 4.53 -14.43 2.60
N LYS A 127 3.41 -14.60 1.91
CA LYS A 127 2.93 -13.61 0.93
C LYS A 127 2.52 -12.28 1.59
N PHE A 128 2.09 -12.33 2.85
CA PHE A 128 1.62 -11.23 3.70
C PHE A 128 1.69 -11.65 5.17
#